data_AF-A0A4S1HG06-F1
#
_entry.id   AF-A0A4S1HG06-F1
#
_cell.length_a   1.000
_cell.length_b   1.000
_cell.length_c   1.000
_cell.angle_alpha   90.00
_cell.angle_beta   90.00
_cell.angle_gamma   90.00
#
_symmetry.space_group_name_H-M   'P 1'
#
loop_
_entity.id
_entity.type
_entity.pdbx_description
1 polymer ?
#
loop_
_entity_poly.entity_id
_entity_poly.type
_entity_poly.pdbx_seq_one_letter_code
_entity_poly.pdbx_strand_id
1 'polypeptide(L)'
;MKSDSLWRACEDCGKQFSVKAKACPHCGKGGGRFSKLKWFGGGFAAFVIASAIFGSGEAEKGAVAGNSPTAASASAVKSTAAPLPEQQASFIAAISNYKTRFDAAGNELQQSVLRDERRMAILKAVGGQLRAEGWLGTLLKLETNGEGNAVVVVRVAPNIDLATWNNALSDVLHSTLIGKGTPLYAALVNMSAGDRVKVSGNFIHAEADGLFEQSITIRGAMTAPEFLFKFTEISKQ
;
A
#
# COMPACT_ATOMS: atom_id res chain seq x y z
N MET A 1 31.80 -34.86 -30.55
CA MET A 1 30.77 -34.19 -29.74
C MET A 1 30.93 -32.69 -29.98
N LYS A 2 29.95 -32.03 -30.62
CA LYS A 2 30.00 -30.57 -30.85
C LYS A 2 29.35 -29.89 -29.63
N SER A 3 30.09 -29.04 -28.92
CA SER A 3 29.53 -28.28 -27.80
C SER A 3 28.74 -27.10 -28.36
N ASP A 4 27.44 -27.04 -28.08
CA ASP A 4 26.63 -25.88 -28.44
C ASP A 4 27.04 -24.67 -27.58
N SER A 5 27.32 -23.54 -28.21
CA SER A 5 27.63 -22.29 -27.51
C SER A 5 26.41 -21.81 -26.73
N LEU A 6 26.59 -21.58 -25.42
CA LEU A 6 25.55 -21.05 -24.53
C LEU A 6 25.26 -19.54 -24.76
N TRP A 7 25.98 -18.92 -25.69
CA TRP A 7 25.99 -17.48 -25.94
C TRP A 7 25.68 -17.17 -27.40
N ARG A 8 24.87 -16.13 -27.63
CA ARG A 8 24.59 -15.54 -28.94
C ARG A 8 24.84 -14.04 -28.92
N ALA A 9 25.25 -13.46 -30.05
CA ALA A 9 25.33 -12.01 -30.21
C ALA A 9 23.95 -11.43 -30.55
N CYS A 10 23.64 -10.25 -30.01
CA CYS A 10 22.47 -9.47 -30.40
C CYS A 10 22.71 -8.83 -31.76
N GLU A 11 21.77 -9.00 -32.70
CA GLU A 11 21.87 -8.43 -34.04
C GLU A 11 21.82 -6.89 -34.03
N ASP A 12 21.19 -6.28 -33.02
CA ASP A 12 21.05 -4.83 -32.93
C ASP A 12 22.21 -4.14 -32.23
N CYS A 13 22.73 -4.71 -31.14
CA CYS A 13 23.77 -4.06 -30.34
C CYS A 13 25.12 -4.80 -30.33
N GLY A 14 25.22 -5.95 -31.01
CA GLY A 14 26.43 -6.76 -31.12
C GLY A 14 26.88 -7.46 -29.82
N LYS A 15 26.25 -7.16 -28.67
CA LYS A 15 26.65 -7.71 -27.36
C LYS A 15 26.20 -9.17 -27.22
N GLN A 16 27.06 -9.98 -26.60
CA GLN A 16 26.76 -11.38 -26.32
C GLN A 16 25.82 -11.52 -25.13
N PHE A 17 24.87 -12.44 -25.23
CA PHE A 17 23.92 -12.75 -24.16
C PHE A 17 23.44 -14.19 -24.27
N SER A 18 22.81 -14.69 -23.20
CA SER A 18 22.37 -16.09 -23.13
C SER A 18 21.35 -16.43 -24.21
N VAL A 19 21.51 -17.59 -24.84
CA VAL A 19 20.54 -18.13 -25.81
C VAL A 19 19.15 -18.36 -25.20
N LYS A 20 19.04 -18.47 -23.87
CA LYS A 20 17.78 -18.66 -23.14
C LYS A 20 17.02 -17.35 -22.86
N ALA A 21 17.66 -16.19 -23.05
CA ALA A 21 17.02 -14.91 -22.77
C ALA A 21 16.03 -14.53 -23.88
N LYS A 22 14.80 -14.15 -23.47
CA LYS A 22 13.69 -13.77 -24.36
C LYS A 22 13.94 -12.42 -25.08
N ALA A 23 14.72 -11.55 -24.46
CA ALA A 23 15.15 -10.25 -25.01
C ALA A 23 16.61 -9.99 -24.66
N CYS A 24 17.27 -9.13 -25.43
CA CYS A 24 18.62 -8.70 -25.11
C CYS A 24 18.62 -7.85 -23.83
N PRO A 25 19.39 -8.19 -22.79
CA PRO A 25 19.41 -7.44 -21.53
C PRO A 25 20.10 -6.07 -21.66
N HIS A 26 20.81 -5.82 -22.77
CA HIS A 26 21.54 -4.57 -22.98
C HIS A 26 20.75 -3.51 -23.74
N CYS A 27 19.86 -3.92 -24.66
CA CYS A 27 19.09 -2.99 -25.49
C CYS A 27 17.58 -3.24 -25.46
N GLY A 28 17.10 -4.26 -24.74
CA GLY A 28 15.68 -4.54 -24.56
C GLY A 28 14.97 -5.14 -25.79
N LYS A 29 15.62 -5.24 -26.95
CA LYS A 29 14.99 -5.82 -28.15
C LYS A 29 14.77 -7.32 -28.00
N GLY A 30 13.54 -7.74 -28.29
CA GLY A 30 13.10 -9.14 -28.24
C GLY A 30 13.75 -9.95 -29.36
N GLY A 31 14.56 -10.95 -29.00
CA GLY A 31 15.24 -11.82 -29.95
C GLY A 31 14.33 -12.95 -30.40
N GLY A 32 13.32 -12.63 -31.21
CA GLY A 32 12.35 -13.59 -31.70
C GLY A 32 12.83 -14.36 -32.94
N ARG A 33 13.20 -15.63 -32.77
CA ARG A 33 13.01 -16.64 -33.83
C ARG A 33 11.72 -17.39 -33.50
N PHE A 34 10.67 -17.14 -34.29
CA PHE A 34 9.41 -17.87 -34.22
C PHE A 34 9.67 -19.37 -34.39
N SER A 35 9.47 -20.14 -33.31
CA SER A 35 9.34 -21.59 -33.40
C SER A 35 7.91 -21.91 -33.82
N LYS A 36 7.74 -22.41 -35.05
CA LYS A 36 6.47 -22.96 -35.53
C LYS A 36 6.19 -24.25 -34.75
N LEU A 37 5.33 -24.19 -33.74
CA LEU A 37 4.72 -25.39 -33.16
C LEU A 37 3.22 -25.39 -33.45
N LYS A 38 2.82 -26.32 -34.32
CA LYS A 38 1.45 -26.58 -34.73
C LYS A 38 0.68 -27.20 -33.56
N TRP A 39 -0.42 -26.57 -33.15
CA TRP A 39 -1.48 -27.25 -32.39
C TRP A 39 -2.71 -27.33 -33.29
N PHE A 40 -3.06 -28.55 -33.70
CA PHE A 40 -4.33 -28.91 -34.29
C PHE A 40 -5.40 -29.05 -33.19
N GLY A 41 -6.61 -28.54 -33.44
CA GLY A 41 -7.83 -29.25 -33.01
C GLY A 41 -8.89 -28.44 -32.27
N GLY A 42 -9.91 -27.99 -33.04
CA GLY A 42 -11.32 -27.83 -32.62
C GLY A 42 -11.64 -26.55 -31.83
N GLY A 43 -12.56 -25.67 -32.24
CA GLY A 43 -13.64 -25.76 -33.21
C GLY A 43 -14.91 -25.19 -32.59
N PHE A 44 -15.49 -24.16 -33.24
CA PHE A 44 -16.86 -23.64 -33.06
C PHE A 44 -17.18 -22.98 -31.70
N ALA A 45 -17.94 -21.88 -31.58
CA ALA A 45 -18.80 -21.17 -32.50
C ALA A 45 -19.02 -19.75 -31.96
N ALA A 46 -19.15 -18.78 -32.87
CA ALA A 46 -19.74 -17.49 -32.59
C ALA A 46 -21.21 -17.67 -32.17
N PHE A 47 -21.64 -16.99 -31.11
CA PHE A 47 -23.04 -16.66 -30.90
C PHE A 47 -23.18 -15.17 -30.62
N VAL A 48 -23.48 -14.45 -31.70
CA VAL A 48 -24.09 -13.13 -31.70
C VAL A 48 -25.58 -13.35 -31.57
N ILE A 49 -26.20 -12.89 -30.48
CA ILE A 49 -27.63 -12.58 -30.48
C ILE A 49 -27.81 -11.21 -29.85
N ALA A 50 -28.12 -10.25 -30.73
CA ALA A 50 -28.80 -9.02 -30.39
C ALA A 50 -30.29 -9.33 -30.15
N SER A 51 -30.88 -8.75 -29.12
CA SER A 51 -32.34 -8.60 -29.00
C SER A 51 -32.63 -7.37 -28.15
N ALA A 52 -33.04 -6.30 -28.84
CA ALA A 52 -33.63 -5.11 -28.27
C ALA A 52 -35.12 -5.36 -27.99
N ILE A 53 -35.60 -5.04 -26.79
CA ILE A 53 -37.01 -4.69 -26.56
C ILE A 53 -37.07 -3.55 -25.52
N PHE A 54 -37.48 -2.38 -26.05
CA PHE A 54 -38.28 -1.30 -25.48
C PHE A 54 -38.63 -1.28 -23.98
N GLY A 55 -38.39 -0.12 -23.36
CA GLY A 55 -38.96 0.28 -22.08
C GLY A 55 -38.65 1.75 -21.78
N SER A 56 -39.53 2.64 -22.26
CA SER A 56 -39.55 4.10 -22.15
C SER A 56 -39.74 4.59 -20.70
N GLY A 57 -39.24 5.79 -20.38
CA GLY A 57 -39.76 6.60 -19.27
C GLY A 57 -38.76 7.53 -18.57
N GLU A 58 -38.73 8.79 -19.01
CA GLU A 58 -38.26 10.01 -18.32
C GLU A 58 -38.47 10.02 -16.79
N ALA A 59 -37.49 10.45 -15.97
CA ALA A 59 -37.08 11.83 -15.63
C ALA A 59 -38.00 12.56 -14.62
N GLU A 60 -37.39 13.51 -13.90
CA GLU A 60 -37.93 14.45 -12.89
C GLU A 60 -37.85 13.92 -11.43
N LYS A 61 -37.00 14.45 -10.53
CA LYS A 61 -36.70 15.85 -10.14
C LYS A 61 -37.98 16.67 -9.91
N GLY A 62 -38.46 16.65 -8.67
CA GLY A 62 -39.45 17.59 -8.17
C GLY A 62 -39.23 17.85 -6.68
N ALA A 63 -38.59 18.98 -6.37
CA ALA A 63 -38.47 19.55 -5.03
C ALA A 63 -39.68 20.44 -4.75
N VAL A 64 -40.33 20.33 -3.58
CA VAL A 64 -41.10 21.43 -2.94
C VAL A 64 -41.15 21.12 -1.43
N ALA A 65 -40.34 21.81 -0.63
CA ALA A 65 -40.70 22.97 0.19
C ALA A 65 -41.72 22.68 1.30
N GLY A 66 -41.19 22.51 2.51
CA GLY A 66 -41.91 22.65 3.78
C GLY A 66 -41.12 23.60 4.67
N ASN A 67 -41.60 24.83 4.78
CA ASN A 67 -41.04 25.90 5.59
C ASN A 67 -41.19 25.54 7.09
N SER A 68 -40.09 25.55 7.84
CA SER A 68 -40.11 25.63 9.31
C SER A 68 -38.83 26.30 9.79
N PRO A 69 -38.88 27.49 10.41
CA PRO A 69 -37.74 28.03 11.12
C PRO A 69 -37.77 27.45 12.54
N THR A 70 -37.43 26.17 12.67
CA THR A 70 -37.03 25.65 13.99
C THR A 70 -35.60 26.09 14.17
N ALA A 71 -35.40 27.06 15.05
CA ALA A 71 -34.09 27.49 15.51
C ALA A 71 -33.33 26.28 16.03
N ALA A 72 -32.52 25.67 15.15
CA ALA A 72 -31.51 24.71 15.52
C ALA A 72 -30.48 25.50 16.32
N SER A 73 -30.55 25.38 17.65
CA SER A 73 -29.40 25.59 18.51
C SER A 73 -28.26 24.81 17.91
N ALA A 74 -27.35 25.51 17.25
CA ALA A 74 -26.04 25.02 16.89
C ALA A 74 -25.29 24.79 18.19
N SER A 75 -25.59 23.67 18.85
CA SER A 75 -24.65 23.00 19.74
C SER A 75 -23.49 22.59 18.86
N ALA A 76 -22.56 23.52 18.69
CA ALA A 76 -21.20 23.23 18.31
C ALA A 76 -20.68 22.25 19.35
N VAL A 77 -20.85 20.95 19.08
CA VAL A 77 -20.10 19.90 19.75
C VAL A 77 -18.66 20.18 19.36
N LYS A 78 -17.97 20.92 20.21
CA LYS A 78 -16.51 21.00 20.20
C LYS A 78 -16.05 19.56 20.34
N SER A 79 -15.71 18.94 19.22
CA SER A 79 -15.06 17.65 19.19
C SER A 79 -13.73 17.82 19.90
N THR A 80 -13.68 17.46 21.18
CA THR A 80 -12.46 17.34 21.95
C THR A 80 -11.75 16.09 21.46
N ALA A 81 -11.21 16.15 20.24
CA ALA A 81 -10.30 15.14 19.76
C ALA A 81 -9.11 15.12 20.73
N ALA A 82 -8.85 13.97 21.35
CA ALA A 82 -7.71 13.81 22.23
C ALA A 82 -6.43 14.23 21.47
N PRO A 83 -5.50 14.96 22.12
CA PRO A 83 -4.25 15.34 21.47
C PRO A 83 -3.46 14.09 21.08
N LEU A 84 -2.80 14.14 19.92
CA LEU A 84 -1.93 13.07 19.46
C LEU A 84 -0.77 12.89 20.46
N PRO A 85 -0.33 11.64 20.72
CA PRO A 85 0.94 11.39 21.40
C PRO A 85 2.08 12.17 20.74
N GLU A 86 2.98 12.74 21.54
CA GLU A 86 4.06 13.61 21.06
C GLU A 86 4.97 12.91 20.03
N GLN A 87 5.29 11.64 20.29
CA GLN A 87 6.08 10.80 19.38
C GLN A 87 5.37 10.61 18.03
N GLN A 88 4.05 10.36 18.06
CA GLN A 88 3.23 10.24 16.85
C GLN A 88 3.22 11.55 16.06
N ALA A 89 2.99 12.68 16.75
CA ALA A 89 2.98 13.99 16.12
C ALA A 89 4.34 14.32 15.45
N SER A 90 5.44 14.01 16.14
CA SER A 90 6.80 14.19 15.61
C SER A 90 7.09 13.33 14.39
N PHE A 91 6.64 12.07 14.40
CA PHE A 91 6.76 11.15 13.28
C PHE A 91 5.99 11.64 12.04
N ILE A 92 4.72 12.03 12.23
CA ILE A 92 3.87 12.58 11.17
C ILE A 92 4.49 13.87 10.59
N ALA A 93 4.99 14.75 11.46
CA ALA A 93 5.60 16.01 11.06
C ALA A 93 6.88 15.78 10.22
N ALA A 94 7.72 14.82 10.62
CA ALA A 94 8.90 14.45 9.85
C ALA A 94 8.52 13.99 8.43
N ILE A 95 7.61 13.02 8.30
CA ILE A 95 7.19 12.52 6.99
C ILE A 95 6.56 13.62 6.14
N SER A 96 5.67 14.44 6.72
CA SER A 96 4.97 15.51 6.01
C SER A 96 5.93 16.59 5.50
N ASN A 97 6.91 16.99 6.31
CA ASN A 97 7.93 17.96 5.91
C ASN A 97 8.72 17.47 4.69
N TYR A 98 9.21 16.23 4.75
CA TYR A 98 10.02 15.67 3.68
C TYR A 98 9.21 15.35 2.43
N LYS A 99 7.92 15.02 2.55
CA LYS A 99 7.02 14.95 1.41
C LYS A 99 6.97 16.29 0.66
N THR A 100 6.73 17.40 1.36
CA THR A 100 6.65 18.73 0.73
C THR A 100 7.96 19.10 0.03
N ARG A 101 9.11 18.84 0.66
CA ARG A 101 10.43 19.09 0.07
C ARG A 101 10.69 18.19 -1.14
N PHE A 102 10.27 16.92 -1.07
CA PHE A 102 10.42 15.95 -2.15
C PHE A 102 9.61 16.34 -3.38
N ASP A 103 8.37 16.80 -3.20
CA ASP A 103 7.51 17.27 -4.29
C ASP A 103 8.06 18.53 -4.97
N ALA A 104 8.78 19.38 -4.21
CA ALA A 104 9.41 20.60 -4.71
C ALA A 104 10.82 20.40 -5.29
N ALA A 105 11.39 19.19 -5.18
CA ALA A 105 12.73 18.92 -5.67
C ALA A 105 12.80 18.99 -7.20
N GLY A 106 13.86 19.62 -7.72
CA GLY A 106 14.02 19.87 -9.16
C GLY A 106 14.57 18.68 -9.95
N ASN A 107 15.11 17.65 -9.29
CA ASN A 107 15.63 16.44 -9.92
C ASN A 107 15.74 15.25 -8.96
N GLU A 108 16.02 14.07 -9.51
CA GLU A 108 16.10 12.81 -8.77
C GLU A 108 17.27 12.76 -7.76
N LEU A 109 18.37 13.48 -8.01
CA LEU A 109 19.49 13.53 -7.07
C LEU A 109 19.09 14.23 -5.77
N GLN A 110 18.39 15.36 -5.87
CA GLN A 110 17.82 16.04 -4.71
C GLN A 110 16.79 15.17 -3.98
N GLN A 111 15.94 14.47 -4.72
CA GLN A 111 14.96 13.53 -4.17
C GLN A 111 15.62 12.39 -3.38
N SER A 112 16.73 11.85 -3.89
CA SER A 112 17.49 10.81 -3.19
C SER A 112 18.05 11.32 -1.86
N VAL A 113 18.65 12.51 -1.84
CA VAL A 113 19.17 13.13 -0.61
C VAL A 113 18.05 13.38 0.40
N LEU A 114 16.89 13.84 -0.05
CA LEU A 114 15.73 14.06 0.81
C LEU A 114 15.19 12.77 1.44
N ARG A 115 15.30 11.62 0.76
CA ARG A 115 14.94 10.33 1.36
C ARG A 115 15.90 9.97 2.50
N ASP A 116 17.20 10.16 2.30
CA ASP A 116 18.21 9.89 3.33
C ASP A 116 18.06 10.79 4.56
N GLU A 117 17.78 12.08 4.34
CA GLU A 117 17.48 13.04 5.41
C GLU A 117 16.20 12.66 6.17
N ARG A 118 15.15 12.26 5.44
CA ARG A 118 13.90 11.80 6.05
C ARG A 118 14.11 10.59 6.94
N ARG A 119 14.89 9.60 6.49
CA ARG A 119 15.24 8.41 7.29
C ARG A 119 15.78 8.82 8.67
N MET A 120 16.74 9.75 8.69
CA MET A 120 17.31 10.24 9.96
C MET A 120 16.26 10.92 10.84
N ALA A 121 15.39 11.73 10.24
CA ALA A 121 14.32 12.42 10.97
C ALA A 121 13.28 11.45 11.54
N ILE A 122 12.89 10.42 10.78
CA ILE A 122 11.97 9.37 11.22
C ILE A 122 12.58 8.60 12.39
N LEU A 123 13.83 8.14 12.26
CA LEU A 123 14.51 7.39 13.34
C LEU A 123 14.65 8.24 14.61
N LYS A 124 14.91 9.54 14.48
CA LYS A 124 14.92 10.46 15.61
C LYS A 124 13.53 10.59 16.26
N ALA A 125 12.46 10.66 15.45
CA ALA A 125 11.10 10.83 15.95
C ALA A 125 10.57 9.57 16.67
N VAL A 126 10.86 8.38 16.16
CA VAL A 126 10.43 7.12 16.78
C VAL A 126 11.36 6.70 17.93
N GLY A 127 12.64 7.11 17.89
CA GLY A 127 13.63 6.75 18.90
C GLY A 127 14.16 5.32 18.76
N GLY A 128 15.17 4.98 19.57
CA GLY A 128 15.95 3.75 19.38
C GLY A 128 15.19 2.43 19.61
N GLN A 129 14.03 2.48 20.27
CA GLN A 129 13.19 1.28 20.49
C GLN A 129 12.33 0.93 19.27
N LEU A 130 12.22 1.82 18.27
CA LEU A 130 11.39 1.62 17.09
C LEU A 130 9.95 1.19 17.44
N ARG A 131 9.40 1.80 18.50
CA ARG A 131 8.12 1.41 19.08
C ARG A 131 7.13 2.57 19.04
N ALA A 132 5.88 2.25 18.75
CA ALA A 132 4.75 3.16 18.86
C ALA A 132 3.89 2.74 20.07
N GLU A 133 3.56 3.68 20.94
CA GLU A 133 2.73 3.44 22.12
C GLU A 133 1.50 4.33 22.12
N GLY A 134 0.31 3.72 22.08
CA GLY A 134 -0.95 4.44 22.16
C GLY A 134 -1.21 5.41 20.99
N TRP A 135 -0.67 5.14 19.80
CA TRP A 135 -0.87 5.97 18.62
C TRP A 135 -2.33 5.90 18.16
N LEU A 136 -2.88 7.04 17.77
CA LEU A 136 -4.26 7.16 17.32
C LEU A 136 -4.34 7.05 15.79
N GLY A 137 -5.36 6.37 15.29
CA GLY A 137 -5.55 6.22 13.85
C GLY A 137 -6.97 5.86 13.47
N THR A 138 -7.12 5.49 12.21
CA THR A 138 -8.35 4.94 11.65
C THR A 138 -8.02 3.59 11.02
N LEU A 139 -8.77 2.56 11.38
CA LEU A 139 -8.67 1.25 10.76
C LEU A 139 -9.15 1.36 9.31
N LEU A 140 -8.27 1.19 8.33
CA LEU A 140 -8.62 1.27 6.92
C LEU A 140 -8.94 -0.08 6.31
N LYS A 141 -8.21 -1.10 6.75
CA LYS A 141 -8.33 -2.45 6.22
C LYS A 141 -8.32 -3.43 7.36
N LEU A 142 -9.29 -4.33 7.35
CA LEU A 142 -9.40 -5.48 8.23
C LEU A 142 -9.98 -6.62 7.41
N GLU A 143 -9.15 -7.59 7.07
CA GLU A 143 -9.54 -8.79 6.34
C GLU A 143 -8.71 -9.98 6.82
N THR A 144 -8.97 -11.17 6.28
CA THR A 144 -8.13 -12.34 6.51
C THR A 144 -7.39 -12.72 5.25
N ASN A 145 -6.15 -13.18 5.40
CA ASN A 145 -5.42 -13.84 4.32
C ASN A 145 -5.91 -15.29 4.10
N GLY A 146 -5.28 -16.02 3.19
CA GLY A 146 -5.65 -17.41 2.87
C GLY A 146 -5.55 -18.39 4.04
N GLU A 147 -4.71 -18.10 5.03
CA GLU A 147 -4.53 -18.91 6.24
C GLU A 147 -5.48 -18.52 7.39
N GLY A 148 -6.31 -17.49 7.19
CA GLY A 148 -7.24 -16.98 8.21
C GLY A 148 -6.61 -16.03 9.22
N ASN A 149 -5.36 -15.61 9.03
CA ASN A 149 -4.72 -14.57 9.84
C ASN A 149 -5.21 -13.19 9.42
N ALA A 150 -5.37 -12.28 10.38
CA ALA A 150 -5.85 -10.94 10.07
C ALA A 150 -4.75 -10.08 9.43
N VAL A 151 -5.13 -9.42 8.35
CA VAL A 151 -4.38 -8.38 7.63
C VAL A 151 -4.98 -7.04 8.03
N VAL A 152 -4.14 -6.16 8.60
CA VAL A 152 -4.57 -4.89 9.19
C VAL A 152 -3.80 -3.74 8.56
N VAL A 153 -4.53 -2.67 8.19
CA VAL A 153 -3.95 -1.37 7.83
C VAL A 153 -4.59 -0.29 8.68
N VAL A 154 -3.78 0.50 9.38
CA VAL A 154 -4.20 1.63 10.21
C VAL A 154 -3.59 2.91 9.67
N ARG A 155 -4.44 3.87 9.32
CA ARG A 155 -4.02 5.21 8.91
C ARG A 155 -3.83 6.10 10.13
N VAL A 156 -2.59 6.56 10.33
CA VAL A 156 -2.23 7.42 11.48
C VAL A 156 -2.21 8.90 11.12
N ALA A 157 -2.14 9.23 9.84
CA ALA A 157 -2.28 10.58 9.28
C ALA A 157 -2.62 10.49 7.77
N PRO A 158 -3.03 11.58 7.10
CA PRO A 158 -3.27 11.55 5.67
C PRO A 158 -2.09 10.95 4.89
N ASN A 159 -2.33 9.82 4.21
CA ASN A 159 -1.35 9.06 3.44
C ASN A 159 -0.18 8.47 4.24
N ILE A 160 -0.34 8.23 5.54
CA ILE A 160 0.66 7.54 6.35
C ILE A 160 -0.01 6.34 7.03
N ASP A 161 0.39 5.15 6.59
CA ASP A 161 -0.25 3.90 6.98
C ASP A 161 0.74 2.99 7.72
N LEU A 162 0.22 2.31 8.75
CA LEU A 162 0.87 1.19 9.43
C LEU A 162 0.17 -0.10 8.99
N ALA A 163 0.90 -1.05 8.44
CA ALA A 163 0.32 -2.24 7.84
C ALA A 163 1.02 -3.52 8.29
N THR A 164 0.28 -4.61 8.35
CA THR A 164 0.85 -5.95 8.35
C THR A 164 1.20 -6.36 6.92
N TRP A 165 1.94 -7.45 6.75
CA TRP A 165 1.92 -8.17 5.48
C TRP A 165 0.49 -8.62 5.13
N ASN A 166 0.27 -8.92 3.85
CA ASN A 166 -1.01 -9.44 3.35
C ASN A 166 -0.98 -10.95 3.05
N ASN A 167 0.19 -11.60 3.16
CA ASN A 167 0.37 -13.02 2.84
C ASN A 167 1.41 -13.66 3.75
N ALA A 168 1.24 -14.95 4.07
CA ALA A 168 2.09 -15.65 5.02
C ALA A 168 3.55 -15.81 4.54
N LEU A 169 3.77 -15.96 3.23
CA LEU A 169 5.11 -16.18 2.67
C LEU A 169 6.03 -14.98 2.90
N SER A 170 5.54 -13.76 2.66
CA SER A 170 6.30 -12.52 2.94
C SER A 170 6.47 -12.26 4.44
N ASP A 171 5.55 -12.77 5.26
CA ASP A 171 5.52 -12.51 6.70
C ASP A 171 6.45 -13.43 7.53
N VAL A 172 7.03 -14.47 6.93
CA VAL A 172 7.88 -15.46 7.63
C VAL A 172 8.95 -14.83 8.51
N LEU A 173 9.59 -13.74 8.03
CA LEU A 173 10.67 -13.08 8.76
C LEU A 173 10.17 -12.08 9.82
N HIS A 174 8.98 -11.51 9.65
CA HIS A 174 8.53 -10.35 10.41
C HIS A 174 7.42 -10.67 11.41
N SER A 175 6.61 -11.70 11.14
CA SER A 175 5.51 -12.16 12.00
C SER A 175 4.58 -11.01 12.40
N THR A 176 4.10 -10.27 11.41
CA THR A 176 3.20 -9.12 11.54
C THR A 176 1.73 -9.52 11.42
N LEU A 177 1.42 -10.61 10.71
CA LEU A 177 0.05 -11.12 10.59
C LEU A 177 -0.49 -11.51 11.96
N ILE A 178 -1.75 -11.14 12.21
CA ILE A 178 -2.36 -11.35 13.51
C ILE A 178 -3.06 -12.72 13.50
N GLY A 179 -2.51 -13.66 14.25
CA GLY A 179 -2.96 -15.05 14.25
C GLY A 179 -4.35 -15.24 14.87
N LYS A 180 -5.16 -16.11 14.28
CA LYS A 180 -6.46 -16.51 14.84
C LYS A 180 -6.29 -17.12 16.24
N GLY A 181 -7.21 -16.82 17.15
CA GLY A 181 -7.18 -17.30 18.52
C GLY A 181 -6.26 -16.51 19.46
N THR A 182 -5.57 -15.48 18.97
CA THR A 182 -4.81 -14.56 19.82
C THR A 182 -5.73 -13.50 20.46
N PRO A 183 -5.37 -12.93 21.63
CA PRO A 183 -6.10 -11.80 22.20
C PRO A 183 -6.21 -10.60 21.25
N LEU A 184 -5.16 -10.34 20.48
CA LEU A 184 -5.14 -9.27 19.50
C LEU A 184 -6.14 -9.50 18.36
N TYR A 185 -6.25 -10.74 17.88
CA TYR A 185 -7.28 -11.11 16.90
C TYR A 185 -8.68 -10.93 17.48
N ALA A 186 -8.89 -11.35 18.74
CA ALA A 186 -10.19 -11.23 19.40
C ALA A 186 -10.65 -9.77 19.52
N ALA A 187 -9.72 -8.84 19.75
CA ALA A 187 -10.03 -7.40 19.78
C ALA A 187 -10.57 -6.88 18.44
N LEU A 188 -10.12 -7.45 17.31
CA LEU A 188 -10.50 -7.02 15.97
C LEU A 188 -11.87 -7.54 15.51
N VAL A 189 -12.39 -8.62 16.11
CA VAL A 189 -13.60 -9.33 15.66
C VAL A 189 -14.82 -8.41 15.54
N ASN A 190 -14.94 -7.41 16.42
CA ASN A 190 -16.07 -6.47 16.44
C ASN A 190 -15.71 -5.08 15.87
N MET A 191 -14.59 -4.97 15.16
CA MET A 191 -14.17 -3.74 14.49
C MET A 191 -14.50 -3.79 13.00
N SER A 192 -14.51 -2.63 12.37
CA SER A 192 -14.71 -2.50 10.92
C SER A 192 -13.87 -1.36 10.36
N ALA A 193 -13.60 -1.41 9.05
CA ALA A 193 -12.96 -0.29 8.38
C ALA A 193 -13.75 1.01 8.62
N GLY A 194 -13.04 2.10 8.91
CA GLY A 194 -13.59 3.38 9.34
C GLY A 194 -13.55 3.61 10.85
N ASP A 195 -13.37 2.56 11.67
CA ASP A 195 -13.29 2.70 13.11
C ASP A 195 -12.06 3.51 13.55
N ARG A 196 -12.26 4.40 14.52
CA ARG A 196 -11.18 5.09 15.22
C ARG A 196 -10.52 4.10 16.17
N VAL A 197 -9.20 4.03 16.14
CA VAL A 197 -8.43 3.05 16.91
C VAL A 197 -7.26 3.69 17.63
N LYS A 198 -6.87 3.09 18.74
CA LYS A 198 -5.60 3.32 19.42
C LYS A 198 -4.76 2.05 19.31
N VAL A 199 -3.51 2.20 18.87
CA VAL A 199 -2.61 1.09 18.54
C VAL A 199 -1.26 1.22 19.22
N SER A 200 -0.66 0.08 19.54
CA SER A 200 0.71 -0.03 20.00
C SER A 200 1.40 -1.17 19.26
N GLY A 201 2.71 -1.07 19.09
CA GLY A 201 3.49 -2.10 18.41
C GLY A 201 4.89 -1.65 18.02
N ASN A 202 5.54 -2.45 17.19
CA ASN A 202 6.92 -2.24 16.80
C ASN A 202 7.02 -2.03 15.29
N PHE A 203 7.81 -1.04 14.89
CA PHE A 203 8.28 -0.91 13.53
C PHE A 203 9.35 -1.97 13.25
N ILE A 204 9.43 -2.39 11.99
CA ILE A 204 10.52 -3.23 11.50
C ILE A 204 11.63 -2.31 10.98
N HIS A 205 12.88 -2.53 11.40
CA HIS A 205 14.02 -1.77 10.90
C HIS A 205 14.33 -2.13 9.44
N ALA A 206 14.71 -1.13 8.63
CA ALA A 206 15.26 -1.34 7.30
C ALA A 206 16.26 -0.23 6.94
N GLU A 207 17.29 -0.56 6.16
CA GLU A 207 18.39 0.38 5.89
C GLU A 207 17.97 1.61 5.06
N ALA A 208 17.05 1.42 4.11
CA ALA A 208 16.68 2.44 3.13
C ALA A 208 15.94 3.64 3.74
N ASP A 209 14.96 3.39 4.61
CA ASP A 209 14.14 4.45 5.23
C ASP A 209 14.23 4.46 6.77
N GLY A 210 15.09 3.61 7.34
CA GLY A 210 15.20 3.39 8.79
C GLY A 210 14.13 2.44 9.31
N LEU A 211 12.94 2.52 8.72
CA LEU A 211 11.81 1.62 8.95
C LEU A 211 11.49 0.88 7.64
N PHE A 212 10.96 -0.33 7.72
CA PHE A 212 10.58 -1.13 6.56
C PHE A 212 9.36 -0.50 5.89
N GLU A 213 9.58 0.09 4.71
CA GLU A 213 8.56 0.75 3.90
C GLU A 213 8.24 -0.13 2.69
N GLN A 214 6.94 -0.31 2.40
CA GLN A 214 6.45 -1.33 1.47
C GLN A 214 6.30 -0.85 0.02
N SER A 215 6.46 0.44 -0.26
CA SER A 215 6.32 0.99 -1.61
C SER A 215 7.43 0.53 -2.55
N ILE A 216 7.04 0.26 -3.80
CA ILE A 216 7.98 -0.16 -4.86
C ILE A 216 8.83 1.03 -5.36
N THR A 217 8.29 2.25 -5.30
CA THR A 217 8.95 3.44 -5.85
C THR A 217 9.32 4.42 -4.74
N ILE A 218 10.38 5.20 -4.98
CA ILE A 218 10.77 6.32 -4.10
C ILE A 218 9.59 7.28 -3.93
N ARG A 219 8.86 7.61 -5.01
CA ARG A 219 7.71 8.51 -4.93
C ARG A 219 6.62 7.96 -4.00
N GLY A 220 6.29 6.67 -4.10
CA GLY A 220 5.35 6.01 -3.18
C GLY A 220 5.82 6.14 -1.74
N ALA A 221 7.06 5.72 -1.49
CA ALA A 221 7.69 5.79 -0.18
C ALA A 221 7.67 7.21 0.39
N MET A 222 7.90 8.24 -0.43
CA MET A 222 8.01 9.64 -0.02
C MET A 222 6.68 10.37 0.13
N THR A 223 5.62 9.91 -0.55
CA THR A 223 4.34 10.66 -0.63
C THR A 223 3.16 9.96 0.02
N ALA A 224 3.17 8.63 0.06
CA ALA A 224 2.15 7.82 0.70
C ALA A 224 2.78 6.55 1.31
N PRO A 225 3.68 6.69 2.30
CA PRO A 225 4.38 5.54 2.88
C PRO A 225 3.44 4.57 3.57
N GLU A 226 3.72 3.29 3.37
CA GLU A 226 3.12 2.18 4.11
C GLU A 226 4.24 1.48 4.89
N PHE A 227 4.24 1.64 6.21
CA PHE A 227 5.25 1.05 7.08
C PHE A 227 4.79 -0.30 7.60
N LEU A 228 5.65 -1.31 7.40
CA LEU A 228 5.42 -2.63 7.96
C LEU A 228 5.52 -2.55 9.49
N PHE A 229 4.45 -3.01 10.16
CA PHE A 229 4.25 -2.81 11.58
C PHE A 229 3.74 -4.07 12.26
N LYS A 230 4.36 -4.43 13.39
CA LYS A 230 3.93 -5.53 14.24
C LYS A 230 3.08 -4.99 15.39
N PHE A 231 1.77 -5.04 15.21
CA PHE A 231 0.83 -4.65 16.25
C PHE A 231 0.94 -5.57 17.47
N THR A 232 0.97 -4.97 18.66
CA THR A 232 0.89 -5.67 19.95
C THR A 232 -0.41 -5.37 20.68
N GLU A 233 -1.03 -4.23 20.38
CA GLU A 233 -2.32 -3.80 20.93
C GLU A 233 -3.09 -3.01 19.88
N ILE A 234 -4.38 -3.29 19.74
CA ILE A 234 -5.32 -2.50 18.95
C ILE A 234 -6.63 -2.44 19.73
N SER A 235 -7.15 -1.24 19.96
CA SER A 235 -8.42 -1.01 20.66
C SER A 235 -9.25 0.06 19.93
N LYS A 236 -10.57 -0.14 19.90
CA LYS A 236 -11.51 0.84 19.36
C LYS A 236 -11.64 2.03 20.31
N GLN A 237 -11.72 3.25 19.77
CA GLN A 237 -11.94 4.49 20.51
C GLN A 237 -13.43 4.84 20.57
#